data_AF-A0A6I5NL26-F1
#
_entry.id   AF-A0A6I5NL26-F1
#
_cell.length_a   1.000
_cell.length_b   1.000
_cell.length_c   1.000
_cell.angle_alpha   90.00
_cell.angle_beta   90.00
_cell.angle_gamma   90.00
#
_symmetry.space_group_name_H-M   'P 1'
#
loop_
_entity.id
_entity.type
_entity.pdbx_description
1 polymer ?
#
loop_
_entity_poly.entity_id
_entity_poly.type
_entity_poly.pdbx_seq_one_letter_code
_entity_poly.pdbx_strand_id
1 'polypeptide(L)'
;MQAPTIWRSLLWAGPMSLLTGFGSAALATTIELDVLPTLDLPGNCPAQLIAHETLRPYTEGSYSRDGMIKLRDIATNVRVARSDVFSTTWVATLKPEFRNCEGSAIINRIDDETYEGHSYLQVQLADGEVTAVLDMTGIPDANGFTSTRMFGGLRDGNPRWTWGGSD
;
A
#
# COMPACT_ATOMS: atom_id res chain seq x y z
N MET A 1 -41.93 -13.20 -72.17
CA MET A 1 -42.42 -14.43 -71.52
C MET A 1 -41.31 -14.95 -70.62
N GLN A 2 -41.70 -15.38 -69.41
CA GLN A 2 -40.94 -16.06 -68.34
C GLN A 2 -39.89 -15.29 -67.53
N ALA A 3 -40.28 -15.01 -66.27
CA ALA A 3 -39.44 -14.94 -65.08
C ALA A 3 -39.05 -16.36 -64.60
N PRO A 4 -38.04 -16.51 -63.72
CA PRO A 4 -38.32 -16.69 -62.28
C PRO A 4 -37.34 -15.93 -61.36
N THR A 5 -37.81 -15.25 -60.30
CA THR A 5 -38.04 -15.72 -58.92
C THR A 5 -36.77 -16.12 -58.16
N ILE A 6 -36.26 -15.24 -57.27
CA ILE A 6 -35.34 -15.60 -56.17
C ILE A 6 -35.91 -15.08 -54.84
N TRP A 7 -35.72 -15.95 -53.85
CA TRP A 7 -36.44 -16.16 -52.62
C TRP A 7 -35.98 -15.24 -51.47
N ARG A 8 -36.91 -14.96 -50.56
CA ARG A 8 -36.74 -14.28 -49.27
C ARG A 8 -35.61 -14.86 -48.41
N SER A 9 -34.94 -14.02 -47.63
CA SER A 9 -34.42 -14.40 -46.31
C SER A 9 -34.54 -13.20 -45.36
N LEU A 10 -35.33 -13.41 -44.31
CA LEU A 10 -35.65 -12.52 -43.20
C LEU A 10 -34.87 -13.01 -41.97
N LEU A 11 -34.44 -12.06 -41.14
CA LEU A 11 -34.06 -12.19 -39.71
C LEU A 11 -32.72 -12.94 -39.50
N TRP A 12 -31.80 -12.43 -38.69
CA TRP A 12 -31.93 -12.43 -37.23
C TRP A 12 -31.19 -11.25 -36.59
N ALA A 13 -31.91 -10.55 -35.71
CA ALA A 13 -31.33 -9.73 -34.66
C ALA A 13 -30.74 -10.65 -33.57
N GLY A 14 -29.54 -10.36 -33.13
CA GLY A 14 -28.93 -10.94 -31.93
C GLY A 14 -28.32 -9.81 -31.10
N PRO A 15 -28.70 -9.64 -29.83
CA PRO A 15 -28.23 -8.54 -29.00
C PRO A 15 -26.78 -8.81 -28.61
N MET A 16 -25.84 -7.95 -29.01
CA MET A 16 -24.54 -7.90 -28.33
C MET A 16 -24.76 -7.24 -26.97
N SER A 17 -25.09 -8.06 -25.98
CA SER A 17 -24.93 -7.74 -24.57
C SER A 17 -23.44 -7.57 -24.28
N LEU A 18 -22.90 -6.38 -24.50
CA LEU A 18 -21.65 -5.92 -23.91
C LEU A 18 -21.92 -5.64 -22.43
N LEU A 19 -21.97 -6.69 -21.61
CA LEU A 19 -21.82 -6.55 -20.16
C LEU A 19 -20.36 -6.17 -19.90
N THR A 20 -20.10 -4.88 -19.91
CA THR A 20 -18.92 -4.27 -19.30
C THR A 20 -18.86 -4.74 -17.86
N GLY A 21 -18.00 -5.71 -17.58
CA GLY A 21 -17.55 -6.01 -16.23
C GLY A 21 -16.81 -4.79 -15.71
N PHE A 22 -17.54 -3.90 -15.03
CA PHE A 22 -16.95 -2.90 -14.16
C PHE A 22 -16.33 -3.68 -12.99
N GLY A 23 -15.09 -4.14 -13.19
CA GLY A 23 -14.27 -4.55 -12.06
C GLY A 23 -14.22 -3.36 -11.12
N SER A 24 -14.69 -3.55 -9.88
CA SER A 24 -14.56 -2.56 -8.82
C SER A 24 -13.09 -2.16 -8.76
N ALA A 25 -12.79 -0.91 -9.11
CA ALA A 25 -11.47 -0.36 -8.84
C ALA A 25 -11.33 -0.39 -7.32
N ALA A 26 -10.46 -1.27 -6.80
CA ALA A 26 -10.14 -1.26 -5.39
C ALA A 26 -9.54 0.12 -5.08
N LEU A 27 -10.25 0.91 -4.27
CA LEU A 27 -9.79 2.24 -3.91
C LEU A 27 -8.52 2.08 -3.07
N ALA A 28 -7.45 2.74 -3.52
CA ALA A 28 -6.22 2.80 -2.76
C ALA A 28 -6.37 3.88 -1.69
N THR A 29 -6.34 3.48 -0.43
CA THR A 29 -6.26 4.36 0.72
C THR A 29 -4.90 5.03 0.77
N THR A 30 -4.86 6.33 1.03
CA THR A 30 -3.61 7.09 1.23
C THR A 30 -3.32 7.23 2.71
N ILE A 31 -2.09 6.92 3.10
CA ILE A 31 -1.59 7.05 4.47
C ILE A 31 -0.52 8.13 4.45
N GLU A 32 -0.75 9.17 5.24
CA GLU A 32 0.18 10.29 5.40
C GLU A 32 0.95 10.12 6.70
N LEU A 33 2.28 10.08 6.59
CA LEU A 33 3.17 10.01 7.73
C LEU A 33 3.92 11.34 7.89
N ASP A 34 3.61 12.08 8.94
CA ASP A 34 4.29 13.35 9.23
C ASP A 34 5.62 13.07 9.90
N VAL A 35 6.67 13.71 9.40
CA VAL A 35 8.03 13.55 9.92
C VAL A 35 8.26 14.59 11.00
N LEU A 36 8.65 14.11 12.18
CA LEU A 36 8.93 14.90 13.36
C LEU A 36 10.45 14.86 13.62
N PRO A 37 11.18 15.96 13.33
CA PRO A 37 12.61 16.06 13.60
C PRO A 37 12.92 16.04 15.09
N THR A 38 14.13 15.61 15.45
CA THR A 38 14.65 15.77 16.81
C THR A 38 14.97 17.25 17.11
N LEU A 39 14.95 17.63 18.39
CA LEU A 39 15.22 19.00 18.84
C LEU A 39 16.70 19.39 18.70
N ASP A 40 17.60 18.41 18.82
CA ASP A 40 19.03 18.65 18.97
C ASP A 40 19.75 18.87 17.63
N LEU A 41 19.25 18.27 16.54
CA LEU A 41 19.85 18.31 15.20
C LEU A 41 18.75 18.39 14.13
N PRO A 42 18.09 19.54 13.95
CA PRO A 42 17.13 19.71 12.86
C PRO A 42 17.87 19.74 11.52
N GLY A 43 18.16 18.57 10.97
CA GLY A 43 18.59 18.40 9.60
C GLY A 43 17.49 18.77 8.62
N ASN A 44 17.83 18.79 7.34
CA ASN A 44 16.81 18.91 6.29
C ASN A 44 16.01 17.61 6.23
N CYS A 45 14.88 17.56 6.92
CA CYS A 45 13.96 16.43 6.92
C CYS A 45 12.84 16.64 5.89
N PRO A 46 12.40 15.58 5.19
CA PRO A 46 11.18 15.67 4.40
C PRO A 46 10.01 15.97 5.36
N ALA A 47 9.04 16.80 4.94
CA ALA A 47 7.91 17.12 5.81
C ALA A 47 6.99 15.91 6.06
N GLN A 48 6.83 15.08 5.03
CA GLN A 48 5.87 13.97 5.03
C GLN A 48 6.38 12.80 4.18
N LEU A 49 5.98 11.60 4.53
CA LEU A 49 6.10 10.39 3.72
C LEU A 49 4.72 9.88 3.35
N ILE A 50 4.59 9.34 2.14
CA ILE A 50 3.32 8.82 1.63
C ILE A 50 3.39 7.30 1.51
N ALA A 51 2.40 6.65 2.09
CA ALA A 51 2.08 5.26 1.84
C ALA A 51 0.69 5.12 1.20
N HIS A 52 0.48 3.97 0.57
CA HIS A 52 -0.81 3.59 0.01
C HIS A 52 -1.13 2.18 0.44
N GLU A 53 -2.40 1.92 0.76
CA GLU A 53 -2.93 0.58 0.96
C GLU A 53 -4.12 0.33 0.06
N THR A 54 -4.35 -0.91 -0.33
CA THR A 54 -5.48 -1.30 -1.17
C THR A 54 -6.04 -2.60 -0.65
N LEU A 55 -7.34 -2.63 -0.37
CA LEU A 55 -8.02 -3.84 0.03
C LEU A 55 -8.01 -4.84 -1.14
N ARG A 56 -7.60 -6.08 -0.89
CA ARG A 56 -7.70 -7.15 -1.87
C ARG A 56 -9.15 -7.59 -2.05
N PRO A 57 -9.50 -8.20 -3.19
CA PRO A 57 -10.82 -8.81 -3.38
C PRO A 57 -11.18 -9.75 -2.23
N TYR A 58 -12.44 -9.69 -1.81
CA TYR A 58 -12.99 -10.53 -0.74
C TYR A 58 -12.72 -12.02 -0.98
N THR A 59 -12.34 -12.72 0.08
CA THR A 59 -12.19 -14.17 0.11
C THR A 59 -12.85 -14.66 1.39
N GLU A 60 -13.80 -15.59 1.29
CA GLU A 60 -14.60 -16.06 2.44
C GLU A 60 -13.74 -16.40 3.67
N GLY A 61 -14.04 -15.78 4.80
CA GLY A 61 -13.34 -15.97 6.07
C GLY A 61 -12.04 -15.18 6.22
N SER A 62 -11.74 -14.24 5.33
CA SER A 62 -10.49 -13.46 5.38
C SER A 62 -10.54 -12.11 4.68
N TYR A 63 -9.73 -11.19 5.17
CA TYR A 63 -9.39 -9.96 4.49
C TYR A 63 -7.87 -9.82 4.33
N SER A 64 -7.46 -9.03 3.35
CA SER A 64 -6.05 -8.66 3.19
C SER A 64 -5.90 -7.31 2.49
N ARG A 65 -4.82 -6.61 2.83
CA ARG A 65 -4.48 -5.29 2.30
C ARG A 65 -3.08 -5.33 1.73
N ASP A 66 -2.94 -4.87 0.50
CA ASP A 66 -1.64 -4.62 -0.12
C ASP A 66 -1.20 -3.20 0.19
N GLY A 67 0.04 -3.01 0.58
CA GLY A 67 0.57 -1.69 0.84
C GLY A 67 1.94 -1.41 0.26
N MET A 68 2.25 -0.13 0.21
CA MET A 68 3.50 0.42 -0.32
C MET A 68 3.80 1.75 0.37
N ILE A 69 5.06 2.00 0.74
CA ILE A 69 5.54 3.33 1.13
C ILE A 69 6.53 3.82 0.09
N LYS A 70 6.43 5.10 -0.31
CA LYS A 70 7.31 5.71 -1.32
C LYS A 70 8.68 6.09 -0.76
N LEU A 71 9.37 5.15 -0.13
CA LEU A 71 10.64 5.40 0.54
C LEU A 71 11.76 5.85 -0.41
N ARG A 72 11.68 5.49 -1.70
CA ARG A 72 12.61 5.95 -2.74
C ARG A 72 12.57 7.45 -3.01
N ASP A 73 11.51 8.14 -2.59
CA ASP A 73 11.42 9.58 -2.74
C ASP A 73 12.50 10.26 -1.87
N ILE A 74 12.90 9.63 -0.78
CA ILE A 74 13.87 10.17 0.19
C ILE A 74 15.16 9.35 0.35
N ALA A 75 15.19 8.11 -0.15
CA ALA A 75 16.29 7.18 0.07
C ALA A 75 16.67 6.34 -1.15
N THR A 76 17.81 5.67 -1.06
CA THR A 76 18.39 4.76 -2.05
C THR A 76 18.84 3.46 -1.38
N ASN A 77 19.20 2.44 -2.16
CA ASN A 77 19.68 1.15 -1.65
C ASN A 77 18.72 0.47 -0.66
N VAL A 78 17.41 0.62 -0.90
CA VAL A 78 16.37 0.03 -0.06
C VAL A 78 16.52 -1.49 -0.07
N ARG A 79 16.54 -2.11 1.11
CA ARG A 79 16.62 -3.56 1.30
C ARG A 79 15.78 -4.02 2.48
N VAL A 80 15.35 -5.27 2.44
CA VAL A 80 14.76 -5.93 3.62
C VAL A 80 15.89 -6.24 4.60
N ALA A 81 15.76 -5.79 5.85
CA ALA A 81 16.70 -6.08 6.93
C ALA A 81 16.26 -7.30 7.76
N ARG A 82 14.97 -7.37 8.07
CA ARG A 82 14.35 -8.48 8.83
C ARG A 82 12.92 -8.66 8.39
N SER A 83 12.42 -9.89 8.47
CA SER A 83 11.01 -10.20 8.23
C SER A 83 10.60 -11.44 9.01
N ASP A 84 9.44 -11.39 9.65
CA ASP A 84 8.79 -12.49 10.36
C ASP A 84 7.26 -12.45 10.15
N VAL A 85 6.51 -13.34 10.77
CA VAL A 85 5.07 -13.49 10.54
C VAL A 85 4.23 -12.26 10.94
N PHE A 86 4.76 -11.37 11.78
CA PHE A 86 4.07 -10.17 12.25
C PHE A 86 4.69 -8.88 11.70
N SER A 87 5.99 -8.89 11.41
CA SER A 87 6.72 -7.67 11.09
C SER A 87 7.61 -7.79 9.85
N THR A 88 7.91 -6.65 9.23
CA THR A 88 8.99 -6.53 8.25
C THR A 88 9.69 -5.19 8.43
N THR A 89 11.02 -5.23 8.45
CA THR A 89 11.89 -4.06 8.55
C THR A 89 12.63 -3.87 7.23
N TRP A 90 12.54 -2.67 6.70
CA TRP A 90 13.33 -2.20 5.57
C TRP A 90 14.30 -1.13 6.03
N VAL A 91 15.50 -1.14 5.45
CA VAL A 91 16.51 -0.11 5.67
C VAL A 91 16.98 0.44 4.33
N ALA A 92 17.32 1.71 4.29
CA ALA A 92 17.78 2.40 3.10
C ALA A 92 18.74 3.54 3.47
N THR A 93 19.58 3.94 2.53
CA THR A 93 20.49 5.09 2.69
C THR A 93 19.77 6.36 2.27
N LEU A 94 19.70 7.37 3.14
CA LEU A 94 19.09 8.66 2.83
C LEU A 94 19.82 9.34 1.66
N LYS A 95 19.05 10.00 0.80
CA LYS A 95 19.62 10.82 -0.28
C LYS A 95 20.46 11.97 0.30
N PRO A 96 21.42 12.52 -0.46
CA PRO A 96 22.27 13.61 0.02
C PRO A 96 21.53 14.83 0.55
N GLU A 97 20.32 15.12 0.05
CA GLU A 97 19.48 16.22 0.53
C GLU A 97 18.87 15.97 1.92
N PHE A 98 18.69 14.72 2.34
CA PHE A 98 18.11 14.32 3.63
C PHE A 98 19.11 13.64 4.57
N ARG A 99 20.38 13.50 4.17
CA ARG A 99 21.42 12.72 4.87
C ARG A 99 21.66 13.06 6.34
N ASN A 100 21.32 14.29 6.75
CA ASN A 100 21.51 14.76 8.12
C ASN A 100 20.18 14.85 8.88
N CYS A 101 19.08 14.35 8.31
CA CYS A 101 17.79 14.31 8.98
C CYS A 101 17.85 13.31 10.14
N GLU A 102 17.46 13.77 11.31
CA GLU A 102 17.24 12.96 12.50
C GLU A 102 15.79 13.16 12.95
N GLY A 103 15.03 12.08 13.04
CA GLY A 103 13.62 12.14 13.41
C GLY A 103 12.88 10.83 13.19
N SER A 104 11.57 10.90 13.39
CA SER A 104 10.66 9.76 13.15
C SER A 104 9.41 10.22 12.42
N ALA A 105 8.79 9.34 11.64
CA ALA A 105 7.49 9.61 11.04
C ALA A 105 6.36 8.85 11.76
N ILE A 106 5.23 9.53 11.94
CA ILE A 106 4.01 8.97 12.55
C ILE A 106 2.87 9.04 11.55
N ILE A 107 2.00 8.02 11.50
CA ILE A 107 0.75 8.14 10.73
C ILE A 107 -0.08 9.26 11.36
N ASN A 108 -0.32 10.32 10.60
CA ASN A 108 -1.17 11.43 11.01
C ASN A 108 -2.56 11.32 10.37
N ARG A 109 -2.63 10.86 9.12
CA ARG A 109 -3.90 10.72 8.38
C ARG A 109 -4.01 9.44 7.58
N ILE A 110 -5.24 8.98 7.42
CA ILE A 110 -5.66 7.92 6.50
C ILE A 110 -6.87 8.43 5.72
N ASP A 111 -6.77 8.53 4.39
CA ASP A 111 -7.83 9.08 3.51
C ASP A 111 -8.36 10.45 3.99
N ASP A 112 -7.43 11.37 4.30
CA ASP A 112 -7.67 12.72 4.84
C ASP A 112 -8.25 12.78 6.27
N GLU A 113 -8.62 11.65 6.86
CA GLU A 113 -9.11 11.55 8.23
C GLU A 113 -7.95 11.44 9.24
N THR A 114 -8.04 12.17 10.35
CA THR A 114 -7.04 12.10 11.43
C THR A 114 -6.99 10.69 12.00
N TYR A 115 -5.78 10.15 12.14
CA TYR A 115 -5.54 8.85 12.73
C TYR A 115 -5.12 8.98 14.19
N GLU A 116 -5.91 8.44 15.12
CA GLU A 116 -5.67 8.54 16.57
C GLU A 116 -5.08 7.24 17.18
N GLY A 117 -4.67 6.29 16.34
CA GLY A 117 -4.14 5.00 16.77
C GLY A 117 -2.61 4.95 16.91
N HIS A 118 -2.11 3.82 17.41
CA HIS A 118 -0.68 3.52 17.32
C HIS A 118 -0.29 3.27 15.85
N SER A 119 0.87 3.79 15.45
CA SER A 119 1.37 3.65 14.09
C SER A 119 1.89 2.23 13.85
N TYR A 120 1.17 1.43 13.07
CA TYR A 120 1.63 0.10 12.63
C TYR A 120 2.69 0.18 11.53
N LEU A 121 2.84 1.36 10.91
CA LEU A 121 3.95 1.70 10.02
C LEU A 121 4.83 2.74 10.71
N GLN A 122 6.02 2.33 11.12
CA GLN A 122 6.96 3.18 11.86
C GLN A 122 8.13 3.53 10.97
N VAL A 123 8.53 4.80 10.93
CA VAL A 123 9.71 5.22 10.16
C VAL A 123 10.65 6.03 11.06
N GLN A 124 11.94 5.73 10.99
CA GLN A 124 13.01 6.43 11.71
C GLN A 124 14.07 6.88 10.70
N LEU A 125 14.51 8.12 10.81
CA LEU A 125 15.58 8.72 10.03
C LEU A 125 16.70 9.06 11.01
N ALA A 126 17.88 8.47 10.83
CA ALA A 126 19.03 8.69 11.70
C ALA A 126 20.32 8.22 11.01
N ASP A 127 21.45 8.83 11.33
CA ASP A 127 22.78 8.40 10.88
C ASP A 127 22.92 8.24 9.35
N GLY A 128 22.18 9.04 8.58
CA GLY A 128 22.16 8.94 7.12
C GLY A 128 21.39 7.73 6.57
N GLU A 129 20.66 7.01 7.41
CA GLU A 129 19.80 5.89 7.06
C GLU A 129 18.33 6.19 7.39
N VAL A 130 17.44 5.49 6.69
CA VAL A 130 16.03 5.41 7.05
C VAL A 130 15.64 3.96 7.28
N THR A 131 14.98 3.71 8.41
CA THR A 131 14.42 2.42 8.78
C THR A 131 12.90 2.54 8.75
N ALA A 132 12.24 1.71 7.95
CA ALA A 132 10.79 1.57 7.94
C ALA A 132 10.40 0.20 8.48
N VAL A 133 9.40 0.13 9.36
CA VAL A 133 8.91 -1.10 9.97
C VAL A 133 7.41 -1.17 9.78
N LEU A 134 6.95 -2.25 9.16
CA LEU A 134 5.56 -2.69 9.28
C LEU A 134 5.52 -3.62 10.49
N ASP A 135 4.71 -3.29 11.49
CA ASP A 135 4.52 -4.08 12.70
C ASP A 135 3.03 -4.33 12.93
N MET A 136 2.60 -5.58 12.70
CA MET A 136 1.22 -6.01 12.93
C MET A 136 1.00 -6.56 14.34
N THR A 137 2.02 -6.53 15.20
CA THR A 137 1.93 -7.06 16.56
C THR A 137 0.85 -6.34 17.36
N GLY A 138 -0.10 -7.12 17.90
CA GLY A 138 -1.19 -6.57 18.70
C GLY A 138 -2.29 -5.87 17.89
N ILE A 139 -2.25 -5.91 16.55
CA ILE A 139 -3.34 -5.42 15.69
C ILE A 139 -4.40 -6.53 15.57
N PRO A 140 -5.57 -6.41 16.22
CA PRO A 140 -6.59 -7.44 16.18
C PRO A 140 -7.31 -7.48 14.82
N ASP A 141 -7.71 -8.67 14.41
CA ASP A 141 -8.69 -8.88 13.34
C ASP A 141 -10.13 -8.94 13.90
N ALA A 142 -11.12 -9.17 13.04
CA ALA A 142 -12.53 -9.14 13.42
C ALA A 142 -12.90 -10.22 14.47
N ASN A 143 -12.14 -11.30 14.54
CA ASN A 143 -12.36 -12.41 15.47
C ASN A 143 -11.43 -12.36 16.70
N GLY A 144 -10.65 -11.30 16.85
CA GLY A 144 -9.76 -11.09 18.00
C GLY A 144 -8.41 -11.83 17.90
N PHE A 145 -8.05 -12.35 16.73
CA PHE A 145 -6.71 -12.86 16.46
C PHE A 145 -5.78 -11.72 16.02
N THR A 146 -4.46 -11.90 16.15
CA THR A 146 -3.51 -10.92 15.62
C THR A 146 -3.43 -11.02 14.10
N SER A 147 -3.58 -9.88 13.43
CA SER A 147 -3.36 -9.75 11.99
C SER A 147 -1.93 -10.14 11.64
N THR A 148 -1.74 -10.80 10.49
CA THR A 148 -0.43 -11.34 10.10
C THR A 148 0.08 -10.71 8.82
N ARG A 149 1.40 -10.65 8.71
CA ARG A 149 2.11 -10.23 7.51
C ARG A 149 2.20 -11.42 6.56
N MET A 150 1.57 -11.30 5.40
CA MET A 150 1.60 -12.30 4.33
C MET A 150 2.78 -12.09 3.37
N PHE A 151 3.12 -10.82 3.08
CA PHE A 151 4.24 -10.45 2.22
C PHE A 151 4.98 -9.25 2.78
N GLY A 152 6.30 -9.23 2.64
CA GLY A 152 7.18 -8.14 3.06
C GLY A 152 8.42 -8.12 2.18
N GLY A 153 8.48 -7.20 1.22
CA GLY A 153 9.50 -7.19 0.18
C GLY A 153 9.64 -5.84 -0.49
N LEU A 154 10.13 -5.83 -1.72
CA LEU A 154 10.29 -4.63 -2.53
C LEU A 154 9.56 -4.76 -3.85
N ARG A 155 9.06 -3.66 -4.39
CA ARG A 155 8.64 -3.54 -5.79
C ARG A 155 9.00 -2.15 -6.29
N ASP A 156 9.61 -2.11 -7.47
CA ASP A 156 10.14 -0.88 -8.05
C ASP A 156 11.03 -0.12 -7.04
N GLY A 157 11.79 -0.88 -6.24
CA GLY A 157 12.68 -0.43 -5.17
C GLY A 157 12.00 0.24 -3.95
N ASN A 158 10.68 0.30 -3.89
CA ASN A 158 9.94 0.76 -2.72
C ASN A 158 9.55 -0.44 -1.82
N PRO A 159 9.52 -0.28 -0.49
CA PRO A 159 8.94 -1.27 0.39
C PRO A 159 7.49 -1.57 0.04
N ARG A 160 7.17 -2.86 0.06
CA ARG A 160 5.84 -3.40 -0.24
C ARG A 160 5.47 -4.45 0.78
N TRP A 161 4.20 -4.50 1.12
CA TRP A 161 3.68 -5.50 2.04
C TRP A 161 2.31 -5.99 1.64
N THR A 162 1.94 -7.10 2.26
CA THR A 162 0.56 -7.56 2.37
C THR A 162 0.35 -7.99 3.81
N TRP A 163 -0.69 -7.51 4.46
CA TRP A 163 -1.14 -8.01 5.76
C TRP A 163 -2.64 -8.30 5.73
N GLY A 164 -3.13 -9.09 6.69
CA GLY A 164 -4.54 -9.43 6.77
C GLY A 164 -4.87 -10.30 7.97
N GLY A 165 -6.12 -10.71 8.05
CA GLY A 165 -6.67 -11.52 9.13
C GLY A 165 -7.98 -12.17 8.73
N SER A 166 -8.66 -12.74 9.71
CA SER A 166 -10.02 -13.25 9.55
C SER A 166 -11.05 -12.12 9.62
N ASP A 167 -12.14 -12.28 8.88
CA ASP A 167 -13.28 -11.35 8.86
C ASP A 167 -14.52 -11.90 9.58
#